data_AF-A0A9P8L5E7-F1
#
_entry.id   AF-A0A9P8L5E7-F1
#
_cell.length_a   1.000
_cell.length_b   1.000
_cell.length_c   1.000
_cell.angle_alpha   90.00
_cell.angle_beta   90.00
_cell.angle_gamma   90.00
#
_symmetry.space_group_name_H-M   'P 1'
#
loop_
_entity.id
_entity.type
_entity.pdbx_description
1 polymer ?
#
loop_
_entity_poly.entity_id
_entity_poly.type
_entity_poly.pdbx_seq_one_letter_code
_entity_poly.pdbx_strand_id
1 'polypeptide(L)'
;MELSPEVGIMQFSSGVMQVVNTYFENGITFFTNLIYTAIRYTVANGDVAPFVGHNAILRWSAIQQVSYMDEDGYEKFWSESHVSEDFDMSLRLQCNGYTIRLAAWAGEGFKEGVSLTVYDELARWEKYAYGCNELLFHPLRLWFVRGPFTKLFREFLFSNIRFTSKITIISYIGTYYAIGAAWIMTTVNYFAVGWYNGYLDKYYIDSWKVWFTVVIVFNGLGNIALAIMRYRIGERSFIYSLFENFKWVFMLAIFLGGLSLHVSQALLAHMFEVDMTWGATAKEAEFSNFFIEVPKVLRKFKFSMLFSLLSVVGMVVLAKAVFIPPDWRIRDFVAILPMATVSGSHMLLPIVLNPALMTFSW
;
A
#
# COMPACT_ATOMS: atom_id res chain seq x y z
N MET A 1 -0.59 23.96 -21.57
CA MET A 1 -0.17 22.78 -22.36
C MET A 1 0.21 23.15 -23.80
N GLU A 2 -0.35 24.19 -24.40
CA GLU A 2 0.07 24.66 -25.74
C GLU A 2 1.57 24.98 -25.83
N LEU A 3 2.13 25.68 -24.84
CA LEU A 3 3.56 26.02 -24.76
C LEU A 3 4.49 24.82 -24.49
N SER A 4 3.95 23.63 -24.22
CA SER A 4 4.72 22.42 -23.90
C SER A 4 4.07 21.20 -24.56
N PRO A 5 4.25 21.04 -25.88
CA PRO A 5 3.61 19.99 -26.68
C PRO A 5 3.91 18.58 -26.18
N GLU A 6 5.07 18.39 -25.54
CA GLU A 6 5.55 17.13 -24.96
C GLU A 6 4.76 16.68 -23.72
N VAL A 7 3.95 17.56 -23.12
CA VAL A 7 3.15 17.20 -21.93
C VAL A 7 1.87 16.51 -22.37
N GLY A 8 1.75 15.23 -22.01
CA GLY A 8 0.56 14.40 -22.24
C GLY A 8 -0.47 14.53 -21.13
N ILE A 9 -0.01 14.59 -19.87
CA ILE A 9 -0.86 14.72 -18.69
C ILE A 9 -0.30 15.82 -17.78
N MET A 10 -1.20 16.69 -17.29
CA MET A 10 -0.95 17.63 -16.22
C MET A 10 -1.77 17.22 -15.00
N GLN A 11 -1.14 16.51 -14.06
CA GLN A 11 -1.71 16.12 -12.78
C GLN A 11 -1.67 17.32 -11.82
N PHE A 12 -2.77 17.63 -11.15
CA PHE A 12 -2.77 18.65 -10.11
C PHE A 12 -2.54 18.02 -8.74
N SER A 13 -1.81 18.74 -7.89
CA SER A 13 -1.77 18.43 -6.46
C SER A 13 -3.20 18.47 -5.91
N SER A 14 -3.54 17.48 -5.11
CA SER A 14 -4.86 17.37 -4.49
C SER A 14 -4.74 17.53 -2.98
N GLY A 15 -5.74 18.15 -2.36
CA GLY A 15 -5.97 18.11 -0.93
C GLY A 15 -6.94 16.99 -0.56
N VAL A 16 -7.24 16.87 0.73
CA VAL A 16 -8.21 15.90 1.24
C VAL A 16 -9.53 16.59 1.60
N MET A 17 -10.64 15.96 1.21
CA MET A 17 -11.98 16.31 1.65
C MET A 17 -12.41 15.31 2.74
N GLN A 18 -12.68 15.82 3.93
CA GLN A 18 -13.21 15.03 5.04
C GLN A 18 -14.73 15.18 5.13
N VAL A 19 -15.41 14.10 5.50
CA VAL A 19 -16.87 13.99 5.56
C VAL A 19 -17.34 13.76 7.00
N VAL A 20 -16.79 12.78 7.72
CA VAL A 20 -17.34 12.28 9.00
C VAL A 20 -16.52 12.75 10.20
N ASN A 21 -15.23 13.02 10.01
CA ASN A 21 -14.24 13.46 11.00
C ASN A 21 -14.00 12.45 12.15
N THR A 22 -14.14 11.14 11.87
CA THR A 22 -13.77 10.09 12.84
C THR A 22 -12.26 10.02 13.05
N TYR A 23 -11.78 9.38 14.14
CA TYR A 23 -10.33 9.22 14.33
C TYR A 23 -9.67 8.45 13.16
N PHE A 24 -10.37 7.47 12.58
CA PHE A 24 -9.87 6.70 11.45
C PHE A 24 -9.74 7.59 10.22
N GLU A 25 -10.80 8.32 9.86
CA GLU A 25 -10.78 9.23 8.71
C GLU A 25 -9.73 10.34 8.88
N ASN A 26 -9.59 10.90 10.09
CA ASN A 26 -8.56 11.89 10.41
C ASN A 26 -7.15 11.32 10.23
N GLY A 27 -6.95 10.05 10.59
CA GLY A 27 -5.68 9.36 10.41
C GLY A 27 -5.37 9.04 8.95
N ILE A 28 -6.35 8.58 8.17
CA ILE A 28 -6.19 8.38 6.72
C ILE A 28 -6.01 9.72 6.00
N THR A 29 -6.64 10.80 6.48
CA THR A 29 -6.39 12.17 6.00
C THR A 29 -4.94 12.57 6.20
N PHE A 30 -4.37 12.32 7.38
CA PHE A 30 -2.95 12.55 7.62
C PHE A 30 -2.07 11.72 6.69
N PHE A 31 -2.39 10.43 6.52
CA PHE A 31 -1.65 9.52 5.64
C PHE A 31 -1.69 9.96 4.17
N THR A 32 -2.85 10.38 3.69
CA THR A 32 -3.05 10.84 2.31
C THR A 32 -2.31 12.15 2.06
N ASN A 33 -2.36 13.09 3.00
CA ASN A 33 -1.56 14.32 2.94
C ASN A 33 -0.05 14.04 2.98
N LEU A 34 0.39 13.03 3.74
CA LEU A 34 1.77 12.56 3.71
C LEU A 34 2.16 12.07 2.32
N ILE A 35 1.32 11.25 1.67
CA ILE A 35 1.56 10.79 0.28
C ILE A 35 1.65 11.98 -0.67
N TYR A 36 0.71 12.93 -0.63
CA TYR A 36 0.74 14.11 -1.51
C TYR A 36 1.97 14.98 -1.28
N THR A 37 2.41 15.15 -0.03
CA THR A 37 3.66 15.82 0.28
C THR A 37 4.88 15.06 -0.26
N ALA A 38 4.91 13.73 -0.13
CA ALA A 38 5.98 12.91 -0.66
C ALA A 38 6.04 12.98 -2.20
N ILE A 39 4.91 12.90 -2.90
CA ILE A 39 4.82 13.04 -4.37
C ILE A 39 5.35 14.41 -4.80
N ARG A 40 4.91 15.49 -4.15
CA ARG A 40 5.40 16.85 -4.47
C ARG A 40 6.91 16.94 -4.27
N TYR A 41 7.42 16.37 -3.18
CA TYR A 41 8.84 16.36 -2.88
C TYR A 41 9.64 15.56 -3.92
N THR A 42 9.24 14.34 -4.26
CA THR A 42 10.00 13.50 -5.22
C THR A 42 9.96 14.08 -6.63
N VAL A 43 8.80 14.55 -7.09
CA VAL A 43 8.65 15.17 -8.42
C VAL A 43 9.47 16.47 -8.52
N ALA A 44 9.50 17.28 -7.45
CA ALA A 44 10.36 18.47 -7.41
C ALA A 44 11.86 18.14 -7.50
N ASN A 45 12.26 16.93 -7.08
CA ASN A 45 13.62 16.41 -7.21
C ASN A 45 13.89 15.70 -8.56
N GLY A 46 12.96 15.80 -9.52
CA GLY A 46 13.15 15.31 -10.89
C GLY A 46 12.60 13.90 -11.16
N ASP A 47 11.84 13.33 -10.22
CA ASP A 47 11.09 12.11 -10.47
C ASP A 47 9.86 12.35 -11.36
N VAL A 48 9.30 11.28 -11.91
CA VAL A 48 8.11 11.33 -12.76
C VAL A 48 6.87 11.58 -11.91
N ALA A 49 6.00 12.46 -12.38
CA ALA A 49 4.71 12.69 -11.74
C ALA A 49 3.78 11.47 -11.94
N PRO A 50 3.13 10.99 -10.88
CA PRO A 50 2.10 9.97 -11.02
C PRO A 50 0.86 10.56 -11.68
N PHE A 51 0.09 9.71 -12.34
CA PHE A 51 -1.29 10.02 -12.74
C PHE A 51 -2.20 9.14 -11.91
N VAL A 52 -3.11 9.77 -11.16
CA VAL A 52 -3.95 9.11 -10.14
C VAL A 52 -5.44 9.04 -10.55
N GLY A 53 -5.71 9.14 -11.85
CA GLY A 53 -7.06 8.99 -12.42
C GLY A 53 -7.98 10.22 -12.27
N HIS A 54 -7.68 11.17 -11.39
CA HIS A 54 -8.49 12.37 -11.16
C HIS A 54 -7.65 13.64 -11.00
N ASN A 55 -8.33 14.80 -10.99
CA ASN A 55 -7.72 16.13 -10.84
C ASN A 55 -6.57 16.36 -11.83
N ALA A 56 -6.78 15.97 -13.09
CA ALA A 56 -5.78 16.05 -14.14
C ALA A 56 -6.39 16.64 -15.42
N ILE A 57 -5.55 17.33 -16.19
CA ILE A 57 -5.86 17.76 -17.55
C ILE A 57 -5.04 16.92 -18.50
N LEU A 58 -5.69 16.30 -19.48
CA LEU A 58 -5.05 15.42 -20.44
C LEU A 58 -5.06 16.04 -21.84
N ARG A 59 -3.99 15.81 -22.60
CA ARG A 59 -3.91 16.20 -24.01
C ARG A 59 -4.62 15.16 -24.85
N TRP A 60 -5.76 15.54 -25.42
CA TRP A 60 -6.55 14.63 -26.25
C TRP A 60 -5.76 14.00 -27.40
N SER A 61 -4.97 14.79 -28.13
CA SER A 61 -4.14 14.25 -29.21
C SER A 61 -3.08 13.26 -28.75
N ALA A 62 -2.57 13.36 -27.52
CA ALA A 62 -1.63 12.37 -26.97
C ALA A 62 -2.34 11.06 -26.62
N ILE A 63 -3.54 11.15 -26.03
CA ILE A 63 -4.38 9.97 -25.75
C ILE A 63 -4.69 9.21 -27.04
N GLN A 64 -5.07 9.93 -28.10
CA GLN A 64 -5.37 9.33 -29.40
C GLN A 64 -4.14 8.65 -30.04
N GLN A 65 -2.92 9.11 -29.77
CA GLN A 65 -1.70 8.49 -30.32
C GLN A 65 -1.33 7.18 -29.63
N VAL A 66 -1.75 7.00 -28.38
CA VAL A 66 -1.46 5.79 -27.60
C VAL A 66 -2.66 4.86 -27.48
N SER A 67 -3.71 5.11 -28.26
CA SER A 67 -4.85 4.19 -28.37
C SER A 67 -4.40 2.83 -28.88
N TYR A 68 -5.20 1.81 -28.63
CA TYR A 68 -4.93 0.45 -29.08
C TYR A 68 -6.21 -0.22 -29.54
N MET A 69 -6.07 -1.20 -30.43
CA MET A 69 -7.17 -2.09 -30.80
C MET A 69 -7.24 -3.23 -29.80
N ASP A 70 -8.40 -3.36 -29.15
CA ASP A 70 -8.64 -4.43 -28.19
C ASP A 70 -9.15 -5.70 -28.89
N GLU A 71 -9.25 -6.82 -28.16
CA GLU A 71 -9.72 -8.12 -28.67
C GLU A 71 -11.14 -8.04 -29.26
N ASP A 72 -11.95 -7.10 -28.79
CA ASP A 72 -13.33 -6.85 -29.25
C ASP A 72 -13.40 -6.14 -30.62
N GLY A 73 -12.26 -5.77 -31.21
CA GLY A 73 -12.17 -5.15 -32.54
C GLY A 73 -12.48 -3.65 -32.59
N TYR A 74 -12.55 -2.98 -31.44
CA TYR A 74 -12.75 -1.53 -31.33
C TYR A 74 -11.50 -0.83 -30.78
N GLU A 75 -11.28 0.40 -31.22
CA GLU A 75 -10.20 1.26 -30.71
C GLU A 75 -10.57 1.75 -29.30
N LYS A 76 -9.73 1.44 -28.32
CA LYS A 76 -9.89 1.87 -26.93
C LYS A 76 -8.80 2.86 -26.56
N PHE A 77 -9.21 3.89 -25.80
CA PHE A 77 -8.30 4.86 -25.22
C PHE A 77 -7.85 4.44 -23.82
N TRP A 78 -8.80 3.98 -23.02
CA TRP A 78 -8.60 3.53 -21.64
C TRP A 78 -8.60 2.01 -21.56
N SER A 79 -7.81 1.46 -20.64
CA SER A 79 -7.80 0.03 -20.41
C SER A 79 -9.00 -0.40 -19.56
N GLU A 80 -10.02 -0.95 -20.22
CA GLU A 80 -11.24 -1.46 -19.57
C GLU A 80 -11.04 -2.81 -18.87
N SER A 81 -10.00 -3.56 -19.27
CA SER A 81 -9.66 -4.85 -18.69
C SER A 81 -8.81 -4.75 -17.42
N HIS A 82 -8.28 -3.56 -17.12
CA HIS A 82 -7.39 -3.33 -15.97
C HIS A 82 -8.08 -2.49 -14.91
N VAL A 83 -7.81 -2.86 -13.66
CA VAL A 83 -8.22 -2.19 -12.43
C VAL A 83 -7.46 -0.87 -12.22
N SER A 84 -6.27 -0.74 -12.82
CA SER A 84 -5.42 0.46 -12.78
C SER A 84 -5.31 1.10 -14.16
N GLU A 85 -6.43 1.57 -14.71
CA GLU A 85 -6.53 2.18 -16.03
C GLU A 85 -5.74 3.49 -16.16
N ASP A 86 -5.61 4.23 -15.06
CA ASP A 86 -4.83 5.45 -14.94
C ASP A 86 -3.33 5.17 -15.07
N PHE A 87 -2.85 4.15 -14.36
CA PHE A 87 -1.46 3.76 -14.40
C PHE A 87 -1.07 3.18 -15.76
N ASP A 88 -1.94 2.37 -16.38
CA ASP A 88 -1.77 1.91 -17.76
C ASP A 88 -1.60 3.07 -18.75
N MET A 89 -2.53 4.04 -18.74
CA MET A 89 -2.47 5.23 -19.60
C MET A 89 -1.16 6.01 -19.39
N SER A 90 -0.77 6.20 -18.13
CA SER A 90 0.48 6.87 -17.75
C SER A 90 1.70 6.18 -18.36
N LEU A 91 1.79 4.85 -18.27
CA LEU A 91 2.89 4.08 -18.82
C LEU A 91 2.92 4.14 -20.35
N ARG A 92 1.77 3.98 -21.01
CA ARG A 92 1.68 4.06 -22.48
C ARG A 92 2.14 5.42 -23.01
N LEU A 93 1.69 6.52 -22.39
CA LEU A 93 2.14 7.86 -22.76
C LEU A 93 3.65 8.05 -22.58
N GLN A 94 4.18 7.63 -21.43
CA GLN A 94 5.61 7.75 -21.15
C GLN A 94 6.48 6.89 -22.08
N CYS A 95 6.02 5.68 -22.44
CA CYS A 95 6.71 4.85 -23.43
C CYS A 95 6.76 5.51 -24.82
N ASN A 96 5.73 6.30 -25.15
CA ASN A 96 5.65 7.10 -26.37
C ASN A 96 6.33 8.48 -26.27
N GLY A 97 7.11 8.72 -25.22
CA GLY A 97 7.91 9.94 -25.07
C GLY A 97 7.15 11.16 -24.53
N TYR A 98 5.89 11.01 -24.14
CA TYR A 98 5.15 12.07 -23.46
C TYR A 98 5.61 12.21 -22.00
N THR A 99 5.57 13.45 -21.51
CA THR A 99 5.87 13.77 -20.12
C THR A 99 4.58 13.95 -19.33
N ILE A 100 4.57 13.45 -18.10
CA ILE A 100 3.55 13.73 -17.09
C ILE A 100 4.11 14.78 -16.13
N ARG A 101 3.37 15.87 -15.93
CA ARG A 101 3.78 16.97 -15.04
C ARG A 101 2.85 17.10 -13.85
N LEU A 102 3.43 17.38 -12.68
CA LEU A 102 2.68 17.75 -11.48
C LEU A 102 2.58 19.27 -11.36
N ALA A 103 1.37 19.78 -11.28
CA ALA A 103 1.05 21.18 -11.01
C ALA A 103 0.71 21.36 -9.52
N ALA A 104 1.64 21.93 -8.75
CA ALA A 104 1.43 22.25 -7.33
C ALA A 104 0.98 23.71 -7.09
N TRP A 105 0.99 24.56 -8.13
CA TRP A 105 0.66 25.99 -8.01
C TRP A 105 -0.82 26.27 -7.74
N ALA A 106 -1.72 25.34 -8.07
CA ALA A 106 -3.15 25.47 -7.85
C ALA A 106 -3.58 25.22 -6.38
N GLY A 107 -2.62 24.97 -5.49
CA GLY A 107 -2.87 24.70 -4.07
C GLY A 107 -3.72 23.44 -3.84
N GLU A 108 -4.66 23.54 -2.91
CA GLU A 108 -5.58 22.46 -2.52
C GLU A 108 -7.01 22.68 -3.05
N GLY A 109 -7.15 23.38 -4.18
CA GLY A 109 -8.45 23.64 -4.79
C GLY A 109 -9.14 22.35 -5.25
N PHE A 110 -8.37 21.40 -5.76
CA PHE A 110 -8.82 20.03 -6.02
C PHE A 110 -8.72 19.20 -4.75
N LYS A 111 -9.78 18.45 -4.42
CA LYS A 111 -9.81 17.59 -3.24
C LYS A 111 -10.34 16.20 -3.56
N GLU A 112 -9.87 15.21 -2.82
CA GLU A 112 -10.32 13.82 -2.90
C GLU A 112 -10.86 13.37 -1.54
N GLY A 113 -11.91 12.56 -1.55
CA GLY A 113 -12.40 11.89 -0.34
C GLY A 113 -11.47 10.75 0.08
N VAL A 114 -11.24 10.62 1.38
CA VAL A 114 -10.52 9.48 1.95
C VAL A 114 -11.47 8.35 2.35
N SER A 115 -10.92 7.17 2.59
CA SER A 115 -11.71 6.03 3.07
C SER A 115 -12.32 6.34 4.44
N LEU A 116 -13.61 6.06 4.57
CA LEU A 116 -14.37 6.33 5.79
C LEU A 116 -14.24 5.18 6.80
N THR A 117 -13.97 3.96 6.33
CA THR A 117 -13.82 2.77 7.17
C THR A 117 -12.54 2.01 6.86
N VAL A 118 -12.09 1.20 7.83
CA VAL A 118 -10.94 0.29 7.66
C VAL A 118 -11.15 -0.70 6.51
N TYR A 119 -12.40 -1.09 6.25
CA TYR A 119 -12.74 -2.00 5.16
C TYR A 119 -12.55 -1.37 3.80
N ASP A 120 -12.94 -0.11 3.64
CA ASP A 120 -12.81 0.62 2.38
C ASP A 120 -11.34 0.87 2.08
N GLU A 121 -10.56 1.22 3.10
CA GLU A 121 -9.12 1.42 2.93
C GLU A 121 -8.42 0.10 2.58
N LEU A 122 -8.75 -1.02 3.25
CA LEU A 122 -8.22 -2.33 2.85
C LEU A 122 -8.55 -2.70 1.42
N ALA A 123 -9.82 -2.55 1.02
CA ALA A 123 -10.24 -2.84 -0.34
C ALA A 123 -9.49 -1.97 -1.36
N ARG A 124 -9.18 -0.71 -1.02
CA ARG A 124 -8.35 0.19 -1.82
C ARG A 124 -6.92 -0.35 -1.98
N TRP A 125 -6.29 -0.81 -0.90
CA TRP A 125 -4.95 -1.41 -0.95
C TRP A 125 -4.92 -2.74 -1.73
N GLU A 126 -5.94 -3.58 -1.57
CA GLU A 126 -6.07 -4.81 -2.34
C GLU A 126 -6.27 -4.50 -3.83
N LYS A 127 -7.11 -3.50 -4.17
CA LYS A 127 -7.30 -3.01 -5.54
C LYS A 127 -5.98 -2.54 -6.16
N TYR A 128 -5.20 -1.74 -5.44
CA TYR A 128 -3.90 -1.26 -5.93
C TYR A 128 -2.87 -2.38 -6.12
N ALA A 129 -2.82 -3.34 -5.19
CA ALA A 129 -1.92 -4.49 -5.31
C ALA A 129 -2.30 -5.38 -6.50
N TYR A 130 -3.60 -5.66 -6.68
CA TYR A 130 -4.11 -6.40 -7.84
C TYR A 130 -3.76 -5.69 -9.14
N GLY A 131 -4.07 -4.39 -9.24
CA GLY A 131 -3.81 -3.56 -10.42
C GLY A 131 -2.33 -3.47 -10.79
N CYS A 132 -1.45 -3.32 -9.80
CA CYS A 132 -0.01 -3.36 -10.05
C CYS A 132 0.47 -4.75 -10.53
N ASN A 133 -0.13 -5.84 -10.04
CA ASN A 133 0.26 -7.19 -10.41
C ASN A 133 -0.15 -7.55 -11.85
N GLU A 134 -1.38 -7.20 -12.26
CA GLU A 134 -1.86 -7.45 -13.64
C GLU A 134 -1.10 -6.63 -14.69
N LEU A 135 -0.61 -5.44 -14.33
CA LEU A 135 0.21 -4.64 -15.24
C LEU A 135 1.59 -5.29 -15.45
N LEU A 136 2.11 -6.02 -14.45
CA LEU A 136 3.43 -6.63 -14.50
C LEU A 136 3.41 -8.02 -15.12
N PHE A 137 2.53 -8.87 -14.62
CA PHE A 137 2.54 -10.29 -14.89
C PHE A 137 1.29 -10.72 -15.65
N HIS A 138 1.44 -11.71 -16.53
CA HIS A 138 0.30 -12.52 -16.92
C HIS A 138 -0.10 -13.45 -15.76
N PRO A 139 -1.34 -13.95 -15.73
CA PRO A 139 -1.71 -15.07 -14.86
C PRO A 139 -0.77 -16.27 -15.04
N LEU A 140 -0.55 -17.05 -13.97
CA LEU A 140 0.44 -18.13 -13.94
C LEU A 140 0.24 -19.17 -15.05
N ARG A 141 -1.01 -19.46 -15.40
CA ARG A 141 -1.37 -20.38 -16.50
C ARG A 141 -0.76 -19.96 -17.84
N LEU A 142 -0.65 -18.65 -18.09
CA LEU A 142 -0.13 -18.10 -19.35
C LEU A 142 1.39 -18.01 -19.40
N TRP A 143 2.10 -18.23 -18.28
CA TRP A 143 3.56 -18.08 -18.23
C TRP A 143 4.29 -18.99 -19.19
N PHE A 144 3.82 -20.23 -19.35
CA PHE A 144 4.44 -21.20 -20.25
C PHE A 144 4.26 -20.87 -21.73
N VAL A 145 3.23 -20.09 -22.09
CA VAL A 145 2.88 -19.79 -23.50
C VAL A 145 3.28 -18.37 -23.89
N ARG A 146 3.01 -17.38 -23.03
CA ARG A 146 3.20 -15.94 -23.30
C ARG A 146 4.39 -15.35 -22.52
N GLY A 147 5.01 -16.11 -21.63
CA GLY A 147 6.01 -15.62 -20.67
C GLY A 147 5.37 -14.95 -19.45
N PRO A 148 6.16 -14.68 -18.40
CA PRO A 148 5.64 -14.14 -17.15
C PRO A 148 5.19 -12.68 -17.26
N PHE A 149 5.89 -11.86 -18.05
CA PHE A 149 5.66 -10.41 -18.10
C PHE A 149 4.72 -9.97 -19.21
N THR A 150 3.88 -8.98 -18.91
CA THR A 150 2.98 -8.37 -19.90
C THR A 150 3.75 -7.68 -21.03
N LYS A 151 3.04 -7.38 -22.13
CA LYS A 151 3.62 -6.58 -23.23
C LYS A 151 3.97 -5.16 -22.75
N LEU A 152 3.05 -4.49 -22.06
CA LEU A 152 3.23 -3.14 -21.54
C LEU A 152 4.44 -3.04 -20.60
N PHE A 153 4.60 -3.99 -19.67
CA PHE A 153 5.73 -3.97 -18.75
C PHE A 153 7.07 -4.16 -19.47
N ARG A 154 7.11 -5.03 -20.48
CA ARG A 154 8.31 -5.18 -21.32
C ARG A 154 8.63 -3.91 -22.11
N GLU A 155 7.63 -3.28 -22.72
CA GLU A 155 7.79 -1.99 -23.40
C GLU A 155 8.32 -0.92 -22.45
N PHE A 156 7.74 -0.83 -21.25
CA PHE A 156 8.24 0.05 -20.19
C PHE A 156 9.70 -0.21 -19.84
N LEU A 157 10.11 -1.47 -19.63
CA LEU A 157 11.49 -1.81 -19.31
C LEU A 157 12.48 -1.41 -20.41
N PHE A 158 12.10 -1.56 -21.68
CA PHE A 158 12.95 -1.25 -22.84
C PHE A 158 12.71 0.15 -23.44
N SER A 159 11.79 0.95 -22.89
CA SER A 159 11.50 2.31 -23.34
C SER A 159 12.64 3.30 -23.05
N ASN A 160 12.56 4.50 -23.62
CA ASN A 160 13.48 5.61 -23.34
C ASN A 160 13.12 6.41 -22.05
N ILE A 161 12.24 5.88 -21.19
CA ILE A 161 11.96 6.47 -19.88
C ILE A 161 13.26 6.52 -19.07
N ARG A 162 13.45 7.59 -18.30
CA ARG A 162 14.62 7.78 -17.43
C ARG A 162 14.81 6.58 -16.51
N PHE A 163 16.04 6.07 -16.45
CA PHE A 163 16.38 4.90 -15.63
C PHE A 163 16.03 5.07 -14.14
N THR A 164 16.24 6.26 -13.58
CA THR A 164 15.86 6.58 -12.19
C THR A 164 14.36 6.42 -11.96
N SER A 165 13.53 6.91 -12.88
CA SER A 165 12.07 6.78 -12.79
C SER A 165 11.61 5.34 -12.98
N LYS A 166 12.31 4.56 -13.81
CA LYS A 166 12.06 3.11 -13.89
C LYS A 166 12.31 2.43 -12.54
N ILE A 167 13.41 2.77 -11.87
CA ILE A 167 13.70 2.27 -10.51
C ILE A 167 12.60 2.69 -9.55
N THR A 168 12.17 3.97 -9.53
CA THR A 168 11.09 4.41 -8.64
C THR A 168 9.81 3.62 -8.88
N ILE A 169 9.37 3.51 -10.14
CA ILE A 169 8.13 2.81 -10.51
C ILE A 169 8.18 1.33 -10.11
N ILE A 170 9.29 0.64 -10.42
CA ILE A 170 9.49 -0.76 -10.03
C ILE A 170 9.55 -0.90 -8.50
N SER A 171 10.20 0.03 -7.80
CA SER A 171 10.28 0.02 -6.35
C SER A 171 8.92 0.20 -5.70
N TYR A 172 8.11 1.13 -6.22
CA TYR A 172 6.73 1.35 -5.78
C TYR A 172 5.90 0.08 -5.94
N ILE A 173 5.91 -0.53 -7.12
CA ILE A 173 5.21 -1.80 -7.35
C ILE A 173 5.75 -2.91 -6.43
N GLY A 174 7.07 -2.98 -6.27
CA GLY A 174 7.76 -3.90 -5.37
C GLY A 174 7.30 -3.81 -3.92
N THR A 175 6.83 -2.64 -3.46
CA THR A 175 6.32 -2.49 -2.09
C THR A 175 5.11 -3.37 -1.82
N TYR A 176 4.21 -3.57 -2.79
CA TYR A 176 3.05 -4.47 -2.63
C TYR A 176 3.49 -5.92 -2.44
N TYR A 177 4.52 -6.39 -3.17
CA TYR A 177 5.07 -7.72 -2.97
C TYR A 177 5.77 -7.85 -1.62
N ALA A 178 6.52 -6.84 -1.20
CA ALA A 178 7.16 -6.82 0.11
C ALA A 178 6.11 -6.89 1.24
N ILE A 179 5.02 -6.13 1.13
CA ILE A 179 3.89 -6.16 2.07
C ILE A 179 3.23 -7.55 2.03
N GLY A 180 2.87 -8.05 0.85
CA GLY A 180 2.22 -9.36 0.68
C GLY A 180 3.04 -10.53 1.23
N ALA A 181 4.35 -10.51 1.05
CA ALA A 181 5.25 -11.54 1.55
C ALA A 181 5.56 -11.43 3.06
N ALA A 182 5.28 -10.28 3.69
CA ALA A 182 5.74 -10.00 5.05
C ALA A 182 5.25 -11.03 6.09
N TRP A 183 4.00 -11.50 6.01
CA TRP A 183 3.47 -12.48 6.96
C TRP A 183 4.10 -13.87 6.79
N ILE A 184 4.34 -14.30 5.54
CA ILE A 184 5.00 -15.57 5.21
C ILE A 184 6.44 -15.52 5.71
N MET A 185 7.17 -14.48 5.32
CA MET A 185 8.58 -14.31 5.68
C MET A 185 8.75 -14.23 7.20
N THR A 186 7.85 -13.53 7.91
CA THR A 186 7.88 -13.46 9.37
C THR A 186 7.58 -14.81 10.03
N THR A 187 6.62 -15.58 9.48
CA THR A 187 6.31 -16.93 9.97
C THR A 187 7.49 -17.88 9.77
N VAL A 188 8.12 -17.85 8.58
CA VAL A 188 9.34 -18.63 8.31
C VAL A 188 10.48 -18.18 9.22
N ASN A 189 10.67 -16.88 9.42
CA ASN A 189 11.66 -16.31 10.33
C ASN A 189 11.47 -16.79 11.77
N TYR A 190 10.22 -16.88 12.25
CA TYR A 190 9.92 -17.37 13.60
C TYR A 190 10.47 -18.78 13.83
N PHE A 191 10.25 -19.70 12.89
CA PHE A 191 10.75 -21.08 12.99
C PHE A 191 12.24 -21.19 12.68
N ALA A 192 12.73 -20.49 11.66
CA ALA A 192 14.12 -20.52 11.26
C ALA A 192 15.03 -20.01 12.39
N VAL A 193 14.74 -18.82 12.93
CA VAL A 193 15.47 -18.30 14.10
C VAL A 193 15.18 -19.15 15.32
N GLY A 194 13.92 -19.49 15.57
CA GLY A 194 13.54 -20.22 16.78
C GLY A 194 14.26 -21.56 16.97
N TRP A 195 14.53 -22.29 15.90
CA TRP A 195 15.18 -23.61 15.97
C TRP A 195 16.65 -23.63 15.52
N TYR A 196 17.08 -22.67 14.69
CA TYR A 196 18.41 -22.67 14.11
C TYR A 196 19.23 -21.40 14.43
N ASN A 197 18.83 -20.58 15.42
CA ASN A 197 19.62 -19.41 15.81
C ASN A 197 21.07 -19.81 16.11
N GLY A 198 22.03 -19.15 15.47
CA GLY A 198 23.47 -19.46 15.56
C GLY A 198 23.99 -20.53 14.59
N TYR A 199 23.11 -21.31 13.95
CA TYR A 199 23.44 -22.20 12.82
C TYR A 199 23.06 -21.61 11.46
N LEU A 200 22.18 -20.60 11.45
CA LEU A 200 21.90 -19.79 10.27
C LEU A 200 23.16 -19.01 9.88
N ASP A 201 23.46 -19.00 8.58
CA ASP A 201 24.70 -18.51 7.97
C ASP A 201 25.06 -17.06 8.39
N LYS A 202 26.32 -16.64 8.19
CA LYS A 202 26.84 -15.30 8.52
C LYS A 202 26.06 -14.14 7.89
N TYR A 203 25.22 -14.41 6.90
CA TYR A 203 24.37 -13.44 6.21
C TYR A 203 23.01 -13.21 6.90
N TYR A 204 22.66 -14.02 7.90
CA TYR A 204 21.44 -13.85 8.68
C TYR A 204 21.67 -12.85 9.82
N ILE A 205 21.41 -11.58 9.55
CA ILE A 205 21.46 -10.54 10.58
C ILE A 205 20.30 -10.78 11.55
N ASP A 206 20.62 -10.74 12.85
CA ASP A 206 19.65 -10.79 13.93
C ASP A 206 18.45 -9.85 13.66
N SER A 207 17.25 -10.44 13.53
CA SER A 207 16.01 -9.74 13.20
C SER A 207 15.71 -8.59 14.17
N TRP A 208 16.15 -8.70 15.42
CA TRP A 208 15.98 -7.64 16.42
C TRP A 208 16.80 -6.39 16.10
N LYS A 209 18.05 -6.56 15.64
CA LYS A 209 18.89 -5.42 15.25
C LYS A 209 18.26 -4.69 14.06
N VAL A 210 17.80 -5.45 13.07
CA VAL A 210 17.10 -4.89 11.90
C VAL A 210 15.84 -4.15 12.34
N TRP A 211 14.99 -4.78 13.15
CA TRP A 211 13.76 -4.18 13.64
C TRP A 211 14.01 -2.90 14.43
N PHE A 212 14.95 -2.91 15.37
CA PHE A 212 15.30 -1.75 16.19
C PHE A 212 15.82 -0.58 15.34
N THR A 213 16.72 -0.85 14.39
CA THR A 213 17.22 0.16 13.45
C THR A 213 16.10 0.73 12.59
N VAL A 214 15.23 -0.12 12.02
CA VAL A 214 14.10 0.31 11.18
C VAL A 214 13.14 1.18 11.99
N VAL A 215 12.81 0.80 13.23
CA VAL A 215 11.92 1.59 14.08
C VAL A 215 12.51 2.97 14.37
N ILE A 216 13.76 3.05 14.82
CA ILE A 216 14.39 4.33 15.16
C ILE A 216 14.56 5.23 13.93
N VAL A 217 15.05 4.67 12.82
CA VAL A 217 15.36 5.46 11.62
C VAL A 217 14.06 5.93 10.96
N PHE A 218 13.14 5.02 10.64
CA PHE A 218 11.95 5.39 9.87
C PHE A 218 10.86 6.03 10.73
N ASN A 219 10.61 5.53 11.95
CA ASN A 219 9.56 6.11 12.81
C ASN A 219 10.09 7.26 13.68
N GLY A 220 11.35 7.24 14.09
CA GLY A 220 11.96 8.35 14.83
C GLY A 220 12.43 9.45 13.90
N LEU A 221 13.54 9.21 13.21
CA LEU A 221 14.20 10.22 12.37
C LEU A 221 13.34 10.63 11.16
N GLY A 222 12.58 9.70 10.57
CA GLY A 222 11.67 10.01 9.46
C GLY A 222 10.60 11.03 9.84
N ASN A 223 9.96 10.89 11.00
CA ASN A 223 8.95 11.85 11.49
C ASN A 223 9.55 13.21 11.86
N ILE A 224 10.79 13.24 12.37
CA ILE A 224 11.53 14.49 12.61
C ILE A 224 11.88 15.17 11.28
N ALA A 225 12.39 14.43 10.31
CA ALA A 225 12.74 14.94 8.99
C ALA A 225 11.52 15.51 8.27
N LEU A 226 10.37 14.82 8.34
CA LEU A 226 9.10 15.30 7.80
C LEU A 226 8.66 16.61 8.47
N ALA A 227 8.81 16.74 9.79
CA ALA A 227 8.50 17.98 10.50
C ALA A 227 9.43 19.14 10.10
N ILE A 228 10.73 18.88 9.95
CA ILE A 228 11.71 19.85 9.46
C ILE A 228 11.33 20.30 8.05
N MET A 229 11.03 19.36 7.15
CA MET A 229 10.68 19.67 5.78
C MET A 229 9.41 20.54 5.70
N ARG A 230 8.33 20.16 6.40
CA ARG A 230 7.08 20.95 6.46
C ARG A 230 7.29 22.36 7.02
N TYR A 231 8.17 22.49 8.01
CA TYR A 231 8.58 23.80 8.54
C TYR A 231 9.38 24.62 7.51
N ARG A 232 10.34 24.01 6.84
CA ARG A 232 11.24 24.66 5.87
C ARG A 232 10.50 25.17 4.63
N ILE A 233 9.44 24.48 4.20
CA ILE A 233 8.61 24.91 3.07
C ILE A 233 7.50 25.89 3.50
N GLY A 234 7.40 26.23 4.78
CA GLY A 234 6.40 27.18 5.31
C GLY A 234 4.98 26.62 5.40
N GLU A 235 4.79 25.29 5.31
CA GLU A 235 3.46 24.67 5.35
C GLU A 235 2.87 24.68 6.77
N ARG A 236 3.71 24.36 7.78
CA ARG A 236 3.29 24.21 9.18
C ARG A 236 4.40 24.58 10.16
N SER A 237 4.06 24.88 11.41
CA SER A 237 5.06 25.09 12.45
C SER A 237 5.76 23.77 12.83
N PHE A 238 7.03 23.85 13.23
CA PHE A 238 7.85 22.67 13.52
C PHE A 238 7.28 21.80 14.65
N ILE A 239 6.96 22.43 15.80
CA ILE A 239 6.47 21.70 16.98
C ILE A 239 5.10 21.06 16.74
N TYR A 240 4.21 21.77 16.04
CA TYR A 240 2.92 21.21 15.65
C TYR A 240 3.08 20.01 14.71
N SER A 241 3.91 20.14 13.68
CA SER A 241 4.19 19.05 12.74
C SER A 241 4.79 17.85 13.44
N LEU A 242 5.70 18.06 14.40
CA LEU A 242 6.30 16.99 15.17
C LEU A 242 5.25 16.22 15.99
N PHE A 243 4.40 16.95 16.72
CA PHE A 243 3.32 16.35 17.51
C PHE A 243 2.35 15.57 16.61
N GLU A 244 1.90 16.16 15.51
CA GLU A 244 0.97 15.53 14.59
C GLU A 244 1.56 14.25 13.96
N ASN A 245 2.82 14.30 13.54
CA ASN A 245 3.51 13.15 12.96
C ASN A 245 3.54 11.97 13.95
N PHE A 246 3.98 12.20 15.18
CA PHE A 246 4.05 11.14 16.20
C PHE A 246 2.68 10.65 16.67
N LYS A 247 1.66 11.53 16.70
CA LYS A 247 0.28 11.16 17.07
C LYS A 247 -0.26 10.01 16.22
N TRP A 248 0.08 9.97 14.94
CA TRP A 248 -0.48 8.99 13.99
C TRP A 248 0.35 7.71 13.83
N VAL A 249 1.57 7.65 14.37
CA VAL A 249 2.48 6.50 14.22
C VAL A 249 1.82 5.19 14.69
N PHE A 250 1.16 5.20 15.85
CA PHE A 250 0.57 3.97 16.41
C PHE A 250 -0.55 3.42 15.52
N MET A 251 -1.44 4.30 15.05
CA MET A 251 -2.52 3.92 14.15
C MET A 251 -1.98 3.34 12.84
N LEU A 252 -0.99 3.99 12.24
CA LEU A 252 -0.35 3.53 11.01
C LEU A 252 0.45 2.24 11.19
N ALA A 253 1.05 2.01 12.37
CA ALA A 253 1.76 0.77 12.67
C ALA A 253 0.81 -0.44 12.72
N ILE A 254 -0.37 -0.28 13.32
CA ILE A 254 -1.42 -1.31 13.32
C ILE A 254 -1.91 -1.52 11.88
N PHE A 255 -2.25 -0.44 11.19
CA PHE A 255 -2.81 -0.50 9.85
C PHE A 255 -1.85 -1.19 8.87
N LEU A 256 -0.64 -0.64 8.68
CA LEU A 256 0.35 -1.17 7.75
C LEU A 256 0.84 -2.57 8.15
N GLY A 257 0.94 -2.85 9.46
CA GLY A 257 1.30 -4.18 9.96
C GLY A 257 0.24 -5.24 9.64
N GLY A 258 -1.05 -4.87 9.59
CA GLY A 258 -2.16 -5.76 9.30
C GLY A 258 -2.52 -5.86 7.80
N LEU A 259 -1.78 -5.24 6.89
CA LEU A 259 -2.07 -5.30 5.44
C LEU A 259 -1.66 -6.60 4.76
N SER A 260 -0.63 -7.27 5.29
CA SER A 260 0.14 -8.28 4.53
C SER A 260 -0.68 -9.46 4.01
N LEU A 261 -1.59 -10.03 4.81
CA LEU A 261 -2.49 -11.11 4.37
C LEU A 261 -3.44 -10.68 3.25
N HIS A 262 -4.00 -9.47 3.35
CA HIS A 262 -4.95 -8.90 2.40
C HIS A 262 -4.29 -8.62 1.05
N VAL A 263 -3.13 -7.95 1.09
CA VAL A 263 -2.32 -7.70 -0.11
C VAL A 263 -1.87 -9.03 -0.74
N SER A 264 -1.45 -10.01 0.06
CA SER A 264 -1.13 -11.35 -0.44
C SER A 264 -2.30 -12.01 -1.14
N GLN A 265 -3.52 -11.89 -0.61
CA GLN A 265 -4.73 -12.42 -1.24
C GLN A 265 -4.97 -11.75 -2.61
N ALA A 266 -4.86 -10.43 -2.70
CA ALA A 266 -5.06 -9.69 -3.95
C ALA A 266 -4.04 -10.07 -5.04
N LEU A 267 -2.75 -10.18 -4.67
CA LEU A 267 -1.70 -10.62 -5.58
C LEU A 267 -1.95 -12.05 -6.10
N LEU A 268 -2.29 -12.98 -5.20
CA LEU A 268 -2.53 -14.36 -5.59
C LEU A 268 -3.84 -14.52 -6.38
N ALA A 269 -4.86 -13.72 -6.08
CA ALA A 269 -6.12 -13.76 -6.81
C ALA A 269 -5.91 -13.47 -8.30
N HIS A 270 -5.15 -12.42 -8.64
CA HIS A 270 -4.77 -12.17 -10.03
C HIS A 270 -3.97 -13.36 -10.63
N MET A 271 -2.96 -13.84 -9.92
CA MET A 271 -2.09 -14.92 -10.42
C MET A 271 -2.84 -16.23 -10.74
N PHE A 272 -3.91 -16.51 -9.99
CA PHE A 272 -4.73 -17.71 -10.11
C PHE A 272 -6.08 -17.46 -10.80
N GLU A 273 -6.28 -16.30 -11.42
CA GLU A 273 -7.52 -15.95 -12.14
C GLU A 273 -8.77 -16.08 -11.22
N VAL A 274 -8.65 -15.71 -9.95
CA VAL A 274 -9.77 -15.68 -8.98
C VAL A 274 -10.46 -14.32 -9.06
N ASP A 275 -11.76 -14.35 -9.36
CA ASP A 275 -12.57 -13.14 -9.51
C ASP A 275 -12.66 -12.36 -8.18
N MET A 276 -12.10 -11.15 -8.19
CA MET A 276 -12.29 -10.16 -7.13
C MET A 276 -13.17 -9.03 -7.65
N THR A 277 -14.23 -8.71 -6.92
CA THR A 277 -15.11 -7.58 -7.24
C THR A 277 -14.89 -6.44 -6.26
N TRP A 278 -14.75 -5.24 -6.82
CA TRP A 278 -14.55 -4.01 -6.05
C TRP A 278 -15.82 -3.18 -6.10
N GLY A 279 -16.36 -2.84 -4.93
CA GLY A 279 -17.43 -1.84 -4.84
C GLY A 279 -16.89 -0.43 -5.09
N ALA A 280 -17.80 0.52 -5.38
CA ALA A 280 -17.43 1.93 -5.32
C ALA A 280 -17.11 2.32 -3.87
N THR A 281 -16.07 3.12 -3.66
CA THR A 281 -15.74 3.67 -2.34
C THR A 281 -16.96 4.42 -1.80
N ALA A 282 -17.39 4.07 -0.58
CA ALA A 282 -18.52 4.72 0.07
C ALA A 282 -18.26 6.22 0.21
N LYS A 283 -19.17 7.04 -0.31
CA LYS A 283 -19.08 8.51 -0.25
C LYS A 283 -19.78 9.10 0.98
N GLU A 284 -20.57 8.29 1.66
CA GLU A 284 -21.33 8.65 2.85
C GLU A 284 -21.11 7.58 3.92
N ALA A 285 -21.08 7.99 5.19
CA ALA A 285 -21.03 7.04 6.29
C ALA A 285 -22.40 6.43 6.51
N GLU A 286 -22.51 5.12 6.30
CA GLU A 286 -23.67 4.36 6.75
C GLU A 286 -23.68 4.31 8.29
N PHE A 287 -24.87 4.47 8.88
CA PHE A 287 -25.03 4.28 10.32
C PHE A 287 -24.68 2.83 10.69
N SER A 288 -23.78 2.66 11.65
CA SER A 288 -23.40 1.37 12.20
C SER A 288 -23.15 1.48 13.70
N ASN A 289 -23.29 0.37 14.41
CA ASN A 289 -23.07 0.28 15.85
C ASN A 289 -22.32 -1.01 16.19
N PHE A 290 -21.90 -1.13 17.46
CA PHE A 290 -21.13 -2.29 17.95
C PHE A 290 -21.73 -3.64 17.55
N PHE A 291 -23.05 -3.81 17.67
CA PHE A 291 -23.73 -5.09 17.42
C PHE A 291 -23.83 -5.44 15.93
N ILE A 292 -23.86 -4.44 15.06
CA ILE A 292 -23.82 -4.62 13.60
C ILE A 292 -22.40 -4.92 13.13
N GLU A 293 -21.40 -4.23 13.69
CA GLU A 293 -20.01 -4.37 13.26
C GLU A 293 -19.34 -5.67 13.70
N VAL A 294 -19.59 -6.16 14.91
CA VAL A 294 -18.90 -7.37 15.41
C VAL A 294 -19.11 -8.59 14.47
N PRO A 295 -20.34 -8.95 14.06
CA PRO A 295 -20.55 -10.04 13.10
C PRO A 295 -19.92 -9.78 11.73
N LYS A 296 -19.93 -8.53 11.26
CA LYS A 296 -19.31 -8.13 9.98
C LYS A 296 -17.79 -8.33 10.04
N VAL A 297 -17.15 -7.83 11.09
CA VAL A 297 -15.71 -8.00 11.36
C VAL A 297 -15.36 -9.48 11.36
N LEU A 298 -16.05 -10.29 12.17
CA LEU A 298 -15.75 -11.72 12.30
C LEU A 298 -15.88 -12.45 10.97
N ARG A 299 -16.88 -12.12 10.14
CA ARG A 299 -17.07 -12.77 8.85
C ARG A 299 -16.02 -12.37 7.82
N LYS A 300 -15.70 -11.07 7.73
CA LYS A 300 -14.78 -10.51 6.72
C LYS A 300 -13.32 -10.76 7.06
N PHE A 301 -12.95 -10.75 8.35
CA PHE A 301 -11.59 -10.94 8.84
C PHE A 301 -11.31 -12.33 9.41
N LYS A 302 -12.21 -13.31 9.22
CA LYS A 302 -12.07 -14.66 9.79
C LYS A 302 -10.68 -15.28 9.57
N PHE A 303 -10.08 -15.11 8.40
CA PHE A 303 -8.77 -15.67 8.08
C PHE A 303 -7.63 -14.94 8.78
N SER A 304 -7.66 -13.61 8.81
CA SER A 304 -6.67 -12.80 9.52
C SER A 304 -6.73 -13.03 11.03
N MET A 305 -7.94 -13.11 11.60
CA MET A 305 -8.14 -13.43 13.02
C MET A 305 -7.72 -14.86 13.35
N LEU A 306 -8.06 -15.83 12.50
CA LEU A 306 -7.64 -17.22 12.69
C LEU A 306 -6.12 -17.36 12.63
N PHE A 307 -5.46 -16.75 11.63
CA PHE A 307 -4.01 -16.72 11.53
C PHE A 307 -3.39 -16.12 12.79
N SER A 308 -3.90 -14.97 13.23
CA SER A 308 -3.39 -14.28 14.41
C SER A 308 -3.57 -15.11 15.68
N LEU A 309 -4.74 -15.73 15.85
CA LEU A 309 -5.02 -16.60 17.00
C LEU A 309 -4.13 -17.84 17.01
N LEU A 310 -4.01 -18.54 15.87
CA LEU A 310 -3.13 -19.70 15.72
C LEU A 310 -1.68 -19.34 15.98
N SER A 311 -1.23 -18.19 15.49
CA SER A 311 0.14 -17.71 15.70
C SER A 311 0.41 -17.38 17.17
N VAL A 312 -0.51 -16.70 17.85
CA VAL A 312 -0.40 -16.39 19.29
C VAL A 312 -0.39 -17.67 20.12
N VAL A 313 -1.34 -18.57 19.88
CA VAL A 313 -1.41 -19.86 20.59
C VAL A 313 -0.17 -20.69 20.29
N GLY A 314 0.25 -20.77 19.03
CA GLY A 314 1.44 -21.49 18.59
C GLY A 314 2.70 -20.98 19.31
N MET A 315 2.90 -19.66 19.39
CA MET A 315 4.01 -19.07 20.13
C MET A 315 3.98 -19.43 21.62
N VAL A 316 2.82 -19.35 22.27
CA VAL A 316 2.68 -19.68 23.70
C VAL A 316 2.96 -21.17 23.96
N VAL A 317 2.40 -22.04 23.13
CA VAL A 317 2.59 -23.50 23.22
C VAL A 317 4.06 -23.85 23.01
N LEU A 318 4.70 -23.37 21.93
CA LEU A 318 6.11 -23.66 21.65
C LEU A 318 7.04 -23.08 22.72
N ALA A 319 6.72 -21.95 23.34
CA ALA A 319 7.54 -21.37 24.38
C ALA A 319 7.43 -22.10 25.75
N LYS A 320 6.22 -22.51 26.13
CA LYS A 320 5.88 -22.89 27.52
C LYS A 320 5.28 -24.28 27.72
N ALA A 321 4.77 -24.95 26.70
CA ALA A 321 4.08 -26.22 26.91
C ALA A 321 5.04 -27.31 27.43
N VAL A 322 4.59 -28.03 28.46
CA VAL A 322 5.41 -29.05 29.15
C VAL A 322 5.76 -30.21 28.22
N PHE A 323 4.87 -30.55 27.28
CA PHE A 323 5.05 -31.64 26.33
C PHE A 323 5.99 -31.32 25.15
N ILE A 324 6.42 -30.07 24.99
CA ILE A 324 7.42 -29.70 23.98
C ILE A 324 8.82 -29.96 24.57
N PRO A 325 9.67 -30.79 23.93
CA PRO A 325 11.03 -31.04 24.38
C PRO A 325 11.83 -29.73 24.48
N PRO A 326 12.76 -29.59 25.44
CA PRO A 326 13.52 -28.35 25.64
C PRO A 326 14.15 -27.77 24.36
N ASP A 327 14.69 -28.63 23.48
CA ASP A 327 15.37 -28.22 22.24
C ASP A 327 14.43 -27.67 21.17
N TRP A 328 13.13 -28.00 21.24
CA TRP A 328 12.12 -27.51 20.29
C TRP A 328 11.41 -26.25 20.78
N ARG A 329 11.73 -25.77 21.99
CA ARG A 329 11.09 -24.60 22.58
C ARG A 329 11.65 -23.30 22.02
N ILE A 330 10.79 -22.47 21.47
CA ILE A 330 11.15 -21.15 20.98
C ILE A 330 10.87 -20.12 22.08
N ARG A 331 11.93 -19.66 22.76
CA ARG A 331 11.85 -18.68 23.86
C ARG A 331 12.57 -17.37 23.56
N ASP A 332 13.31 -17.33 22.46
CA ASP A 332 14.10 -16.18 22.08
C ASP A 332 13.19 -15.01 21.66
N PHE A 333 13.44 -13.85 22.24
CA PHE A 333 12.74 -12.61 21.93
C PHE A 333 12.91 -12.19 20.47
N VAL A 334 14.08 -12.47 19.89
CA VAL A 334 14.39 -12.16 18.49
C VAL A 334 13.41 -12.83 17.52
N ALA A 335 13.02 -14.07 17.82
CA ALA A 335 12.05 -14.81 17.02
C ALA A 335 10.61 -14.38 17.35
N ILE A 336 10.29 -14.25 18.64
CA ILE A 336 8.91 -14.01 19.13
C ILE A 336 8.40 -12.62 18.73
N LEU A 337 9.22 -11.56 18.87
CA LEU A 337 8.72 -10.19 18.71
C LEU A 337 8.18 -9.90 17.30
N PRO A 338 8.90 -10.18 16.19
CA PRO A 338 8.37 -9.92 14.85
C PRO A 338 7.05 -10.66 14.59
N MET A 339 6.97 -11.93 15.01
CA MET A 339 5.77 -12.74 14.86
C MET A 339 4.60 -12.20 15.69
N ALA A 340 4.87 -11.75 16.92
CA ALA A 340 3.90 -11.11 17.78
C ALA A 340 3.42 -9.76 17.22
N THR A 341 4.30 -8.97 16.60
CA THR A 341 3.93 -7.71 15.96
C THR A 341 3.01 -7.96 14.76
N VAL A 342 3.37 -8.88 13.86
CA VAL A 342 2.53 -9.19 12.68
C VAL A 342 1.18 -9.78 13.11
N SER A 343 1.17 -10.76 14.01
CA SER A 343 -0.07 -11.38 14.52
C SER A 343 -0.92 -10.37 15.30
N GLY A 344 -0.28 -9.51 16.09
CA GLY A 344 -0.96 -8.47 16.84
C GLY A 344 -1.60 -7.43 15.93
N SER A 345 -0.88 -6.92 14.93
CA SER A 345 -1.41 -5.95 13.99
C SER A 345 -2.58 -6.51 13.18
N HIS A 346 -2.50 -7.76 12.70
CA HIS A 346 -3.61 -8.44 12.02
C HIS A 346 -4.85 -8.59 12.91
N MET A 347 -4.68 -8.94 14.18
CA MET A 347 -5.79 -9.04 15.13
C MET A 347 -6.40 -7.67 15.47
N LEU A 348 -5.55 -6.66 15.68
CA LEU A 348 -5.97 -5.34 16.13
C LEU A 348 -6.56 -4.50 15.01
N LEU A 349 -6.13 -4.69 13.76
CA LEU A 349 -6.57 -3.89 12.61
C LEU A 349 -8.09 -3.75 12.51
N PRO A 350 -8.89 -4.84 12.50
CA PRO A 350 -10.34 -4.70 12.35
C PRO A 350 -11.07 -4.30 13.63
N ILE A 351 -10.40 -4.34 14.79
CA ILE A 351 -10.99 -4.06 16.10
C ILE A 351 -10.70 -2.62 16.51
N VAL A 352 -9.43 -2.25 16.56
CA VAL A 352 -8.94 -0.96 17.05
C VAL A 352 -9.14 0.14 16.02
N LEU A 353 -9.13 -0.17 14.72
CA LEU A 353 -9.26 0.83 13.65
C LEU A 353 -10.69 0.95 13.09
N ASN A 354 -11.68 0.30 13.71
CA ASN A 354 -13.08 0.47 13.37
C ASN A 354 -13.75 1.45 14.34
N PRO A 355 -14.10 2.69 13.92
CA PRO A 355 -14.72 3.67 14.80
C PRO A 355 -16.08 3.24 15.37
N ALA A 356 -16.86 2.48 14.60
CA ALA A 356 -18.21 2.06 15.00
C ALA A 356 -18.21 1.02 16.13
N LEU A 357 -17.09 0.33 16.38
CA LEU A 357 -16.92 -0.53 17.55
C LEU A 357 -16.72 0.26 18.85
N MET A 358 -16.37 1.55 18.77
CA MET A 358 -16.15 2.42 19.93
C MET A 358 -17.42 3.20 20.31
N THR A 359 -18.46 3.14 19.49
CA THR A 359 -19.75 3.82 19.72
C THR A 359 -20.79 2.84 20.23
N PHE A 360 -21.09 2.91 21.53
CA PHE A 360 -22.17 2.16 22.19
C PHE A 360 -23.52 2.90 22.11
N SER A 361 -23.83 3.49 20.96
CA SER A 361 -25.11 4.14 20.71
C SER A 361 -26.08 3.18 20.04
N TRP A 362 -27.31 3.14 20.56
CA TRP A 362 -28.42 2.26 20.16
C TRP A 362 -29.12 2.78 18.92
#